data_AF-A0A0V0QW24-F1
#
_entry.id   AF-A0A0V0QW24-F1
#
_cell.length_a   1.000
_cell.length_b   1.000
_cell.length_c   1.000
_cell.angle_alpha   90.00
_cell.angle_beta   90.00
_cell.angle_gamma   90.00
#
_symmetry.space_group_name_H-M   'P 1'
#
loop_
_entity.id
_entity.type
_entity.pdbx_description
1 polymer ?
#
loop_
_entity_poly.entity_id
_entity_poly.type
_entity_poly.pdbx_seq_one_letter_code
_entity_poly.pdbx_strand_id
1 'polypeptide(L)'
;METEFDQQAQQCSLCENFPDDILMLACNHDLCLQCAASSYYQEHDQQFKQNYLTCTICKEITHLDHSSVYELEKIAIDINQSQNESNFQQLQTEFSQGSPETNGVCQEHEDEELSYFCFDCKSNCICAECVIHGTHKNHNVKTLKKAFPEIKEQLQDYLGNLEYKSSLINQRKLQLDGEKQDIQEQNQFLKKQVSKIFSGFLEKVRQKEEEILQSCEYLNDSNTKEINNFLINLQSKINDLQQSKAFIQQNIQDQEQDEVKVLNFFSDNYQMLGEILVEDEYEKKLLNEKIEVNILDVKDIEKQIQNIQKNLKGVEGSVKSNLSQLQEQLQNQSQKQEILDKNLNTGKFAGRSLRTETYQGGFNNNY
;
A
#
# COMPACT_ATOMS: atom_id res chain seq x y z
N MET A 1 -34.55 -27.54 -6.11
CA MET A 1 -34.26 -26.73 -7.31
C MET A 1 -33.29 -25.66 -6.87
N GLU A 2 -32.02 -26.05 -6.80
CA GLU A 2 -30.91 -25.11 -6.63
C GLU A 2 -30.74 -24.44 -7.99
N THR A 3 -30.88 -23.12 -8.04
CA THR A 3 -30.61 -22.33 -9.24
C THR A 3 -29.10 -22.20 -9.39
N GLU A 4 -28.52 -22.99 -10.29
CA GLU A 4 -27.21 -22.75 -10.86
C GLU A 4 -27.19 -21.33 -11.43
N PHE A 5 -26.41 -20.44 -10.81
CA PHE A 5 -26.05 -19.17 -11.42
C PHE A 5 -25.02 -19.47 -12.52
N ASP A 6 -25.49 -19.54 -13.77
CA ASP A 6 -24.62 -19.52 -14.95
C ASP A 6 -23.79 -18.23 -14.94
N GLN A 7 -22.54 -18.30 -14.49
CA GLN A 7 -21.53 -17.29 -14.81
C GLN A 7 -21.22 -17.44 -16.29
N GLN A 8 -21.88 -16.65 -17.14
CA GLN A 8 -21.51 -16.53 -18.54
C GLN A 8 -20.05 -16.06 -18.63
N ALA A 9 -19.18 -16.92 -19.14
CA ALA A 9 -17.78 -16.58 -19.40
C ALA A 9 -17.72 -15.36 -20.33
N GLN A 10 -17.13 -14.27 -19.85
CA GLN A 10 -17.02 -13.02 -20.63
C GLN A 10 -15.83 -13.11 -21.58
N GLN A 11 -16.05 -12.78 -22.85
CA GLN A 11 -15.02 -12.84 -23.90
C GLN A 11 -14.24 -11.52 -23.95
N CYS A 12 -12.92 -11.59 -24.04
CA CYS A 12 -12.07 -10.43 -24.28
C CYS A 12 -12.31 -9.87 -25.68
N SER A 13 -12.61 -8.57 -25.77
CA SER A 13 -12.90 -7.89 -27.04
C SER A 13 -11.67 -7.68 -27.93
N LEU A 14 -10.45 -7.89 -27.40
CA LEU A 14 -9.20 -7.69 -28.14
C LEU A 14 -8.56 -9.00 -28.62
N CYS A 15 -8.47 -10.01 -27.75
CA CYS A 15 -7.83 -11.30 -28.08
C CYS A 15 -8.82 -12.45 -28.28
N GLU A 16 -10.11 -12.18 -28.15
CA GLU A 16 -11.22 -13.13 -28.36
C GLU A 16 -11.19 -14.37 -27.45
N ASN A 17 -10.32 -14.40 -26.44
CA ASN A 17 -10.24 -15.47 -25.44
C ASN A 17 -11.24 -15.26 -24.30
N PHE A 18 -11.56 -16.34 -23.58
CA PHE A 18 -12.42 -16.35 -22.38
C PHE A 18 -11.56 -16.49 -21.12
N PRO A 19 -11.03 -15.38 -20.56
CA PRO A 19 -10.24 -15.42 -19.33
C PRO A 19 -11.14 -15.62 -18.09
N ASP A 20 -10.53 -16.04 -16.98
CA ASP A 20 -11.20 -16.05 -15.67
C ASP A 20 -11.44 -14.61 -15.15
N ASP A 21 -10.51 -13.70 -15.48
CA ASP A 21 -10.56 -12.29 -15.06
C ASP A 21 -10.66 -11.35 -16.26
N ILE A 22 -11.68 -10.49 -16.25
CA ILE A 22 -11.92 -9.46 -17.26
C ILE A 22 -12.02 -8.07 -16.62
N LEU A 23 -11.39 -7.08 -17.23
CA LEU A 23 -11.54 -5.68 -16.90
C LEU A 23 -12.75 -5.14 -17.67
N MET A 24 -13.77 -4.73 -16.91
CA MET A 24 -14.93 -4.04 -17.45
C MET A 24 -14.56 -2.61 -17.82
N LEU A 25 -14.71 -2.25 -19.10
CA LEU A 25 -14.45 -0.88 -19.54
C LEU A 25 -15.73 -0.03 -19.40
N ALA A 26 -15.58 1.29 -19.45
CA ALA A 26 -16.73 2.21 -19.52
C ALA A 26 -17.55 2.00 -20.81
N CYS A 27 -16.90 1.51 -21.86
CA CYS A 27 -17.53 0.95 -23.05
C CYS A 27 -17.72 -0.57 -22.93
N ASN A 28 -18.61 -1.16 -23.73
CA ASN A 28 -18.84 -2.62 -23.77
C ASN A 28 -17.73 -3.43 -24.49
N HIS A 29 -16.49 -2.94 -24.50
CA HIS A 29 -15.34 -3.62 -25.09
C HIS A 29 -14.40 -4.15 -24.00
N ASP A 30 -14.93 -5.01 -23.14
CA ASP A 30 -14.23 -5.54 -21.97
C ASP A 30 -12.97 -6.34 -22.39
N LEU A 31 -11.90 -6.21 -21.61
CA LEU A 31 -10.58 -6.73 -21.95
C LEU A 31 -10.09 -7.71 -20.89
N CYS A 32 -9.47 -8.82 -21.27
CA CYS A 32 -8.73 -9.63 -20.30
C CYS A 32 -7.61 -8.80 -19.66
N LEU A 33 -7.22 -9.14 -18.43
CA LEU A 33 -6.19 -8.38 -17.70
C LEU A 33 -4.88 -8.27 -18.48
N GLN A 34 -4.49 -9.31 -19.24
CA GLN A 34 -3.31 -9.30 -20.09
C GLN A 34 -3.38 -8.25 -21.21
N CYS A 35 -4.54 -8.14 -21.88
CA CYS A 35 -4.78 -7.19 -22.96
C CYS A 35 -4.92 -5.76 -22.43
N ALA A 36 -5.60 -5.59 -21.29
CA ALA A 36 -5.70 -4.32 -20.60
C ALA A 36 -4.32 -3.82 -20.15
N ALA A 37 -3.49 -4.69 -19.58
CA ALA A 37 -2.14 -4.37 -19.12
C ALA A 37 -1.24 -3.95 -20.29
N SER A 38 -1.30 -4.68 -21.40
CA SER A 38 -0.54 -4.36 -22.62
C SER A 38 -0.96 -3.02 -23.22
N SER A 39 -2.27 -2.77 -23.31
CA SER A 39 -2.82 -1.51 -23.84
C SER A 39 -2.47 -0.32 -22.95
N TYR A 40 -2.58 -0.49 -21.62
CA TYR A 40 -2.19 0.51 -20.64
C TYR A 40 -0.70 0.86 -20.75
N TYR A 41 0.17 -0.15 -20.90
CA TYR A 41 1.62 0.05 -20.96
C TYR A 41 2.10 0.65 -22.29
N GLN A 42 1.39 0.40 -23.40
CA GLN A 42 1.75 0.93 -24.72
C GLN A 42 1.33 2.39 -24.93
N GLU A 43 0.22 2.82 -24.33
CA GLU A 43 -0.29 4.19 -24.49
C GLU A 43 0.44 5.21 -23.58
N HIS A 44 1.05 4.77 -22.48
CA HIS A 44 1.61 5.66 -21.47
C HIS A 44 3.14 5.61 -21.44
N ASP A 45 3.77 6.74 -21.75
CA ASP A 45 5.20 6.95 -21.53
C ASP A 45 5.53 6.77 -20.04
N GLN A 46 6.61 6.04 -19.72
CA GLN A 46 6.95 5.59 -18.36
C GLN A 46 7.11 6.74 -17.35
N GLN A 47 7.19 7.98 -17.82
CA GLN A 47 7.36 9.19 -17.01
C GLN A 47 6.05 9.80 -16.48
N PHE A 48 4.87 9.48 -17.06
CA PHE A 48 3.59 10.09 -16.66
C PHE A 48 2.51 9.03 -16.41
N LYS A 49 2.37 8.61 -15.15
CA LYS A 49 1.31 7.69 -14.72
C LYS A 49 -0.06 8.37 -14.81
N GLN A 50 -0.98 7.76 -15.55
CA GLN A 50 -2.34 8.23 -15.74
C GLN A 50 -3.33 7.23 -15.14
N ASN A 51 -4.35 7.72 -14.43
CA ASN A 51 -5.37 6.85 -13.82
C ASN A 51 -6.52 6.53 -14.81
N TYR A 52 -6.19 6.28 -16.07
CA TYR A 52 -7.18 5.93 -17.08
C TYR A 52 -6.61 5.01 -18.17
N LEU A 53 -7.51 4.23 -18.77
CA LEU A 53 -7.26 3.40 -19.95
C LEU A 53 -8.12 3.89 -21.11
N THR A 54 -7.51 4.07 -22.28
CA THR A 54 -8.28 4.35 -23.51
C THR A 54 -8.63 3.03 -24.18
N CYS A 55 -9.91 2.83 -24.51
CA CYS A 55 -10.31 1.66 -25.28
C CYS A 55 -9.64 1.71 -26.67
N THR A 56 -8.87 0.68 -27.02
CA THR A 56 -8.18 0.65 -28.32
C THR A 56 -9.15 0.53 -29.50
N ILE A 57 -10.35 0.00 -29.26
CA ILE A 57 -11.41 -0.23 -30.26
C ILE A 57 -12.24 1.04 -30.51
N CYS A 58 -12.79 1.66 -29.47
CA CYS A 58 -13.74 2.78 -29.62
C CYS A 58 -13.23 4.13 -29.11
N LYS A 59 -12.03 4.18 -28.53
CA LYS A 59 -11.38 5.38 -27.97
C LYS A 59 -12.07 6.01 -26.75
N GLU A 60 -13.08 5.35 -26.19
CA GLU A 60 -13.70 5.76 -24.94
C GLU A 60 -12.76 5.53 -23.75
N ILE A 61 -12.79 6.44 -22.77
CA ILE A 61 -11.88 6.45 -21.63
C ILE A 61 -12.54 5.76 -20.43
N THR A 62 -11.81 4.82 -19.82
CA THR A 62 -12.20 4.18 -18.55
C THR A 62 -11.28 4.68 -17.44
N HIS A 63 -11.85 5.30 -16.40
CA HIS A 63 -11.08 5.70 -15.22
C HIS A 63 -10.79 4.49 -14.32
N LEU A 64 -9.55 4.39 -13.86
CA LEU A 64 -9.07 3.29 -13.02
C LEU A 64 -8.73 3.81 -11.62
N ASP A 65 -8.98 3.01 -10.59
CA ASP A 65 -8.43 3.28 -9.27
C ASP A 65 -6.95 2.89 -9.19
N HIS A 66 -6.27 3.38 -8.15
CA HIS A 66 -4.84 3.18 -7.98
C HIS A 66 -4.46 1.68 -7.87
N SER A 67 -5.35 0.84 -7.33
CA SER A 67 -5.12 -0.60 -7.19
C SER A 67 -5.19 -1.30 -8.54
N SER A 68 -6.19 -0.97 -9.37
CA SER A 68 -6.27 -1.49 -10.74
C SER A 68 -5.06 -1.10 -11.58
N VAL A 69 -4.62 0.15 -11.49
CA VAL A 69 -3.40 0.62 -12.19
C VAL A 69 -2.18 -0.20 -11.73
N TYR A 70 -2.03 -0.42 -10.43
CA TYR A 70 -0.91 -1.18 -9.87
C TYR A 70 -0.90 -2.64 -10.38
N GLU A 71 -2.04 -3.30 -10.43
CA GLU A 71 -2.13 -4.67 -10.94
C GLU A 71 -1.85 -4.75 -12.45
N LEU A 72 -2.37 -3.81 -13.25
CA LEU A 72 -2.07 -3.76 -14.69
C LEU A 72 -0.58 -3.51 -14.96
N GLU A 73 0.06 -2.61 -14.20
CA GLU A 73 1.51 -2.38 -14.29
C GLU A 73 2.31 -3.65 -13.98
N LYS A 74 1.92 -4.37 -12.93
CA LYS A 74 2.56 -5.63 -12.53
C LYS A 74 2.43 -6.69 -13.63
N ILE A 75 1.21 -6.90 -14.13
CA ILE A 75 0.95 -7.86 -15.20
C ILE A 75 1.79 -7.51 -16.43
N ALA A 76 1.80 -6.24 -16.88
CA ALA A 76 2.58 -5.79 -18.04
C ALA A 76 4.08 -6.10 -17.92
N ILE A 77 4.65 -5.96 -16.73
CA ILE A 77 6.06 -6.31 -16.47
C ILE A 77 6.27 -7.81 -16.64
N ASP A 78 5.38 -8.65 -16.14
CA ASP A 78 5.46 -10.12 -16.24
C ASP A 78 5.32 -10.60 -17.71
N ILE A 79 4.46 -9.96 -18.52
CA ILE A 79 4.35 -10.23 -19.97
C ILE A 79 5.69 -9.98 -20.67
N ASN A 80 6.30 -8.83 -20.41
CA ASN A 80 7.55 -8.44 -21.06
C ASN A 80 8.70 -9.37 -20.66
N GLN A 81 8.73 -9.87 -19.43
CA GLN A 81 9.74 -10.83 -18.99
C GLN A 81 9.60 -12.17 -19.72
N SER A 82 8.38 -12.73 -19.80
CA SER A 82 8.12 -14.02 -20.47
C SER A 82 8.31 -13.98 -21.99
N GLN A 83 7.98 -12.86 -22.65
CA GLN A 83 8.24 -12.70 -24.09
C GLN A 83 9.73 -12.57 -24.42
N ASN A 84 10.53 -11.95 -23.56
CA ASN A 84 11.98 -11.85 -23.77
C ASN A 84 12.68 -13.23 -23.71
N GLU A 85 12.23 -14.13 -22.83
CA GLU A 85 12.74 -15.51 -22.77
C GLU A 85 12.37 -16.31 -24.03
N SER A 86 11.15 -16.12 -24.54
CA SER A 86 10.65 -16.77 -25.76
C SER A 86 11.38 -16.28 -27.02
N ASN A 87 11.59 -14.96 -27.14
CA ASN A 87 12.32 -14.35 -28.26
C ASN A 87 13.79 -14.79 -28.30
N PHE A 88 14.43 -15.01 -27.15
CA PHE A 88 15.80 -15.50 -27.10
C PHE A 88 15.93 -16.93 -27.67
N GLN A 89 14.93 -17.79 -27.44
CA GLN A 89 14.88 -19.14 -28.03
C GLN A 89 14.63 -19.12 -29.55
N GLN A 90 13.80 -18.19 -30.01
CA GLN A 90 13.49 -18.02 -31.44
C GLN A 90 14.70 -17.49 -32.23
N LEU A 91 15.44 -16.53 -31.68
CA LEU A 91 16.69 -16.04 -32.28
C LEU A 91 17.73 -17.17 -32.38
N GLN A 92 17.87 -18.04 -31.37
CA GLN A 92 18.76 -19.20 -31.45
C GLN A 92 18.39 -20.18 -32.58
N THR A 93 17.10 -20.32 -32.90
CA THR A 93 16.63 -21.21 -33.98
C THR A 93 16.84 -20.60 -35.36
N GLU A 94 16.68 -19.28 -35.50
CA GLU A 94 16.97 -18.53 -36.74
C GLU A 94 18.47 -18.46 -37.05
N PHE A 95 19.35 -18.36 -36.05
CA PHE A 95 20.80 -18.44 -36.24
C PHE A 95 21.33 -19.86 -36.52
N SER A 96 20.56 -20.90 -36.17
CA SER A 96 20.91 -22.31 -36.43
C SER A 96 20.51 -22.78 -37.83
N GLN A 97 19.58 -22.09 -38.49
CA GLN A 97 19.31 -22.25 -39.91
C GLN A 97 20.34 -21.41 -40.69
N GLY A 98 21.48 -22.03 -40.96
CA GLY A 98 22.65 -21.39 -41.55
C GLY A 98 22.31 -20.50 -42.75
N SER A 99 23.04 -19.39 -42.86
CA SER A 99 23.18 -18.62 -44.09
C SER A 99 23.30 -19.55 -45.30
N PRO A 100 22.69 -19.24 -46.46
CA PRO A 100 22.76 -20.08 -47.65
C PRO A 100 24.22 -20.47 -47.88
N GLU A 101 24.49 -21.77 -48.00
CA GLU A 101 25.80 -22.32 -48.27
C GLU A 101 26.40 -21.59 -49.49
N THR A 102 27.23 -20.57 -49.25
CA THR A 102 27.98 -19.95 -50.32
C THR A 102 28.97 -21.01 -50.77
N ASN A 103 28.85 -21.49 -52.00
CA ASN A 103 29.62 -22.59 -52.59
C ASN A 103 31.15 -22.36 -52.68
N GLY A 104 31.74 -21.53 -51.81
CA GLY A 104 33.16 -21.19 -51.84
C GLY A 104 33.54 -20.33 -53.05
N VAL A 105 32.59 -19.90 -53.88
CA VAL A 105 32.82 -19.14 -55.12
C VAL A 105 32.45 -17.67 -54.95
N CYS A 106 33.16 -16.80 -55.63
CA CYS A 106 32.95 -15.35 -55.57
C CYS A 106 31.68 -14.94 -56.32
N GLN A 107 30.88 -14.05 -55.73
CA GLN A 107 29.64 -13.55 -56.34
C GLN A 107 29.88 -12.64 -57.55
N GLU A 108 31.03 -11.97 -57.62
CA GLU A 108 31.40 -11.09 -58.75
C GLU A 108 32.18 -11.85 -59.84
N HIS A 109 32.80 -12.96 -59.47
CA HIS A 109 33.68 -13.76 -60.33
C HIS A 109 33.32 -15.23 -60.15
N GLU A 110 32.30 -15.69 -60.88
CA GLU A 110 31.66 -17.00 -60.70
C GLU A 110 32.62 -18.19 -60.93
N ASP A 111 33.76 -17.99 -61.60
CA ASP A 111 34.78 -19.01 -61.84
C ASP A 111 35.90 -19.03 -60.77
N GLU A 112 35.88 -18.10 -59.81
CA GLU A 112 36.97 -17.89 -58.86
C GLU A 112 36.59 -18.23 -57.42
N GLU A 113 37.47 -18.97 -56.74
CA GLU A 113 37.27 -19.37 -55.35
C GLU A 113 37.56 -18.23 -54.35
N LEU A 114 36.75 -18.14 -53.30
CA LEU A 114 36.93 -17.26 -52.16
C LEU A 114 38.21 -17.61 -51.41
N SER A 115 39.18 -16.71 -51.43
CA SER A 115 40.54 -16.98 -50.94
C SER A 115 41.08 -15.92 -49.98
N TYR A 116 40.43 -14.75 -49.92
CA TYR A 116 40.91 -13.59 -49.15
C TYR A 116 39.80 -12.94 -48.33
N PHE A 117 40.20 -12.26 -47.25
CA PHE A 117 39.37 -11.34 -46.48
C PHE A 117 40.00 -9.95 -46.48
N CYS A 118 39.18 -8.91 -46.69
CA CYS A 118 39.60 -7.52 -46.72
C CYS A 118 39.32 -6.84 -45.37
N PHE A 119 40.37 -6.50 -44.63
CA PHE A 119 40.26 -5.88 -43.30
C PHE A 119 39.83 -4.41 -43.34
N ASP A 120 40.11 -3.71 -44.45
CA ASP A 120 39.69 -2.33 -44.63
C ASP A 120 38.19 -2.25 -44.93
N CYS A 121 37.68 -3.18 -45.76
CA CYS A 121 36.27 -3.21 -46.15
C CYS A 121 35.37 -3.91 -45.13
N LYS A 122 35.89 -4.88 -44.37
CA LYS A 122 35.11 -5.75 -43.45
C LYS A 122 33.89 -6.39 -44.13
N SER A 123 34.03 -6.73 -45.40
CA SER A 123 33.00 -7.33 -46.25
C SER A 123 33.05 -8.86 -46.17
N ASN A 124 32.11 -9.53 -46.86
CA ASN A 124 32.21 -10.96 -47.13
C ASN A 124 33.54 -11.30 -47.82
N CYS A 125 33.95 -12.57 -47.74
CA CYS A 125 35.17 -13.06 -48.37
C CYS A 125 35.20 -12.75 -49.87
N ILE A 126 36.40 -12.56 -50.42
CA ILE A 126 36.65 -12.17 -51.83
C ILE A 126 37.65 -13.13 -52.50
N CYS A 127 37.65 -13.18 -53.84
CA CYS A 127 38.61 -13.98 -54.62
C CYS A 127 39.88 -13.19 -55.02
N ALA A 128 40.79 -13.83 -55.75
CA ALA A 128 42.03 -13.21 -56.23
C ALA A 128 41.76 -12.07 -57.24
N GLU A 129 40.78 -12.24 -58.13
CA GLU A 129 40.45 -11.23 -59.15
C GLU A 129 39.96 -9.91 -58.50
N CYS A 130 39.12 -10.01 -57.46
CA CYS A 130 38.69 -8.85 -56.65
C CYS A 130 39.87 -8.06 -56.06
N VAL A 131 40.97 -8.76 -55.71
CA VAL A 131 42.16 -8.17 -55.08
C VAL A 131 43.10 -7.53 -56.10
N ILE A 132 43.32 -8.19 -57.25
CA ILE A 132 44.34 -7.76 -58.23
C ILE A 132 43.78 -6.72 -59.21
N HIS A 133 42.56 -6.96 -59.70
CA HIS A 133 41.92 -6.19 -60.76
C HIS A 133 40.62 -5.50 -60.31
N GLY A 134 40.02 -5.98 -59.22
CA GLY A 134 38.78 -5.46 -58.67
C GLY A 134 38.92 -4.29 -57.70
N THR A 135 37.84 -4.05 -56.96
CA THR A 135 37.64 -2.91 -56.05
C THR A 135 38.46 -2.97 -54.76
N HIS A 136 39.07 -4.13 -54.45
CA HIS A 136 39.89 -4.33 -53.26
C HIS A 136 41.39 -4.14 -53.53
N LYS A 137 41.75 -3.63 -54.70
CA LYS A 137 43.13 -3.33 -55.07
C LYS A 137 43.73 -2.29 -54.12
N ASN A 138 44.89 -2.64 -53.55
CA ASN A 138 45.62 -1.86 -52.54
C ASN A 138 44.97 -1.80 -51.15
N HIS A 139 43.91 -2.58 -50.87
CA HIS A 139 43.42 -2.73 -49.50
C HIS A 139 44.26 -3.74 -48.70
N ASN A 140 44.16 -3.67 -47.37
CA ASN A 140 44.73 -4.66 -46.46
C ASN A 140 43.95 -5.97 -46.54
N VAL A 141 44.45 -6.88 -47.36
CA VAL A 141 43.87 -8.21 -47.58
C VAL A 141 44.80 -9.30 -47.07
N LYS A 142 44.24 -10.35 -46.45
CA LYS A 142 44.97 -11.57 -46.08
C LYS A 142 44.25 -12.79 -46.61
N THR A 143 44.98 -13.87 -46.84
CA THR A 143 44.38 -15.16 -47.18
C THR A 143 43.50 -15.65 -46.03
N LEU A 144 42.45 -16.42 -46.32
CA LEU A 144 41.54 -16.93 -45.29
C LEU A 144 42.27 -17.68 -44.17
N LYS A 145 43.31 -18.46 -44.48
CA LYS A 145 44.15 -19.17 -43.49
C LYS A 145 44.82 -18.23 -42.48
N LYS A 146 45.20 -17.02 -42.89
CA LYS A 146 45.83 -16.01 -42.02
C LYS A 146 44.80 -15.11 -41.35
N ALA A 147 43.73 -14.75 -42.06
CA ALA A 147 42.69 -13.89 -41.53
C ALA A 147 41.83 -14.58 -40.47
N PHE A 148 41.53 -15.87 -40.64
CA PHE A 148 40.67 -16.64 -39.75
C PHE A 148 41.09 -16.61 -38.27
N PRO A 149 42.35 -16.93 -37.88
CA PRO A 149 42.73 -16.87 -36.48
C PRO A 149 42.63 -15.45 -35.89
N GLU A 150 42.96 -14.41 -36.65
CA GLU A 150 42.86 -13.01 -36.18
C GLU A 150 41.41 -12.56 -35.97
N ILE A 151 40.52 -12.88 -36.92
CA ILE A 151 39.08 -12.56 -36.79
C ILE A 151 38.45 -13.40 -35.68
N LYS A 152 38.85 -14.67 -35.53
CA LYS A 152 38.38 -15.53 -34.44
C LYS A 152 38.76 -14.97 -33.08
N GLU A 153 39.99 -14.49 -32.91
CA GLU A 153 40.44 -13.82 -31.67
C GLU A 153 39.62 -12.53 -31.42
N GLN A 154 39.41 -11.69 -32.43
CA GLN A 154 38.57 -10.50 -32.29
C GLN A 154 37.12 -10.84 -31.89
N LEU A 155 36.52 -11.88 -32.47
CA LEU A 155 35.19 -12.34 -32.10
C LEU A 155 35.15 -12.89 -30.67
N GLN A 156 36.20 -13.58 -30.22
CA GLN A 156 36.33 -14.02 -28.83
C GLN A 156 36.42 -12.82 -27.86
N ASP A 157 37.17 -11.77 -28.22
CA ASP A 157 37.22 -10.52 -27.46
C ASP A 157 35.84 -9.83 -27.41
N TYR A 158 35.10 -9.80 -28.53
CA TYR A 158 33.74 -9.27 -28.56
C TYR A 158 32.80 -10.06 -27.64
N LEU A 159 32.89 -11.40 -27.63
CA LEU A 159 32.11 -12.25 -26.72
C LEU A 159 32.42 -11.92 -25.26
N GLY A 160 33.70 -11.83 -24.88
CA GLY A 160 34.10 -11.45 -23.53
C GLY A 160 33.59 -10.06 -23.11
N ASN A 161 33.61 -9.09 -24.02
CA ASN A 161 33.05 -7.75 -23.77
C ASN A 161 31.53 -7.77 -23.60
N LEU A 162 30.81 -8.59 -24.37
CA LEU A 162 29.36 -8.75 -24.24
C LEU A 162 29.00 -9.42 -22.91
N GLU A 163 29.72 -10.46 -22.51
CA GLU A 163 29.56 -11.13 -21.21
C GLU A 163 29.81 -10.15 -20.05
N TYR A 164 30.87 -9.35 -20.12
CA TYR A 164 31.16 -8.32 -19.13
C TYR A 164 30.05 -7.27 -19.04
N LYS A 165 29.60 -6.74 -20.19
CA LYS A 165 28.51 -5.75 -20.24
C LYS A 165 27.20 -6.32 -19.70
N SER A 166 26.88 -7.57 -20.03
CA SER A 166 25.72 -8.29 -19.50
C SER A 166 25.80 -8.44 -17.99
N SER A 167 26.96 -8.87 -17.46
CA SER A 167 27.21 -8.98 -16.03
C SER A 167 27.02 -7.64 -15.30
N LEU A 168 27.54 -6.54 -15.87
CA LEU A 168 27.41 -5.20 -15.31
C LEU A 168 25.95 -4.75 -15.21
N ILE A 169 25.17 -4.95 -16.29
CA ILE A 169 23.74 -4.62 -16.33
C ILE A 169 22.95 -5.48 -15.34
N ASN A 170 23.23 -6.79 -15.28
CA ASN A 170 22.57 -7.69 -14.34
C ASN A 170 22.88 -7.36 -12.87
N GLN A 171 24.12 -6.98 -12.57
CA GLN A 171 24.48 -6.50 -11.24
C GLN A 171 23.69 -5.25 -10.87
N ARG A 172 23.55 -4.30 -11.81
CA ARG A 172 22.74 -3.09 -11.58
C ARG A 172 21.27 -3.40 -11.38
N LYS A 173 20.72 -4.33 -12.16
CA LYS A 173 19.35 -4.83 -12.00
C LYS A 173 19.13 -5.43 -10.61
N LEU A 174 20.00 -6.34 -10.17
CA LEU A 174 19.92 -6.96 -8.84
C LEU A 174 19.98 -5.93 -7.71
N GLN A 175 20.82 -4.90 -7.86
CA GLN A 175 20.88 -3.80 -6.90
C GLN A 175 19.55 -3.02 -6.83
N LEU A 176 18.98 -2.66 -7.98
CA LEU A 176 17.70 -1.94 -8.06
C LEU A 176 16.53 -2.77 -7.51
N ASP A 177 16.53 -4.09 -7.76
CA ASP A 177 15.53 -5.01 -7.21
C ASP A 177 15.62 -5.07 -5.68
N GLY A 178 16.84 -5.08 -5.11
CA GLY A 178 17.06 -4.99 -3.67
C GLY A 178 16.59 -3.66 -3.07
N GLU A 179 16.91 -2.53 -3.73
CA GLU A 179 16.46 -1.19 -3.30
C GLU A 179 14.93 -1.07 -3.32
N LYS A 180 14.28 -1.63 -4.35
CA LYS A 180 12.83 -1.69 -4.43
C LYS A 180 12.24 -2.46 -3.24
N GLN A 181 12.82 -3.61 -2.90
CA GLN A 181 12.36 -4.39 -1.76
C GLN A 181 12.54 -3.64 -0.43
N ASP A 182 13.70 -3.00 -0.22
CA ASP A 182 13.96 -2.19 0.98
C ASP A 182 12.92 -1.07 1.15
N ILE A 183 12.59 -0.35 0.06
CA ILE A 183 11.58 0.71 0.08
C ILE A 183 10.21 0.15 0.46
N GLN A 184 9.84 -1.01 -0.07
CA GLN A 184 8.56 -1.66 0.24
C GLN A 184 8.49 -2.08 1.70
N GLU A 185 9.55 -2.69 2.25
CA GLU A 185 9.62 -3.11 3.65
C GLU A 185 9.56 -1.90 4.60
N GLN A 186 10.30 -0.82 4.30
CA GLN A 186 10.24 0.42 5.07
C GLN A 186 8.85 1.05 5.05
N ASN A 187 8.19 1.08 3.89
CA ASN A 187 6.83 1.61 3.77
C ASN A 187 5.83 0.79 4.59
N GLN A 188 5.93 -0.54 4.55
CA GLN A 188 5.10 -1.42 5.37
C GLN A 188 5.35 -1.22 6.87
N PHE A 189 6.61 -1.07 7.28
CA PHE A 189 6.97 -0.77 8.66
C PHE A 189 6.35 0.57 9.12
N LEU A 190 6.46 1.62 8.31
CA LEU A 190 5.87 2.92 8.63
C LEU A 190 4.34 2.83 8.75
N LYS A 191 3.66 2.14 7.81
CA LYS A 191 2.21 1.92 7.87
C LYS A 191 1.80 1.26 9.20
N LYS A 192 2.53 0.22 9.62
CA LYS A 192 2.31 -0.45 10.91
C LYS A 192 2.53 0.49 12.10
N GLN A 193 3.60 1.29 12.08
CA GLN A 193 3.89 2.24 13.16
C GLN A 193 2.84 3.33 13.29
N VAL A 194 2.41 3.93 12.18
CA VAL A 194 1.34 4.93 12.17
C VAL A 194 0.05 4.32 12.72
N SER A 195 -0.36 3.16 12.21
CA SER A 195 -1.56 2.46 12.68
C SER A 195 -1.49 2.15 14.18
N LYS A 196 -0.34 1.71 14.69
CA LYS A 196 -0.13 1.44 16.11
C LYS A 196 -0.27 2.69 16.98
N ILE A 197 0.30 3.82 16.56
CA ILE A 197 0.21 5.09 17.30
C ILE A 197 -1.26 5.54 17.39
N PHE A 198 -2.00 5.53 16.28
CA PHE A 198 -3.41 5.92 16.27
C PHE A 198 -4.28 4.95 17.09
N SER A 199 -4.04 3.64 16.98
CA SER A 199 -4.78 2.64 17.75
C SER A 199 -4.61 2.85 19.26
N GLY A 200 -3.37 3.08 19.72
CA GLY A 200 -3.09 3.36 21.13
C GLY A 200 -3.67 4.70 21.60
N PHE A 201 -3.78 5.69 20.72
CA PHE A 201 -4.47 6.94 21.06
C PHE A 201 -5.99 6.73 21.21
N LEU A 202 -6.62 6.03 20.28
CA LEU A 202 -8.06 5.71 20.34
C LEU A 202 -8.41 4.87 21.57
N GLU A 203 -7.54 3.95 21.98
CA GLU A 203 -7.70 3.17 23.20
C GLU A 203 -7.72 4.09 24.44
N LYS A 204 -6.81 5.06 24.55
CA LYS A 204 -6.81 6.03 25.65
C LYS A 204 -8.05 6.92 25.67
N VAL A 205 -8.57 7.30 24.50
CA VAL A 205 -9.81 8.07 24.40
C VAL A 205 -10.99 7.23 24.90
N ARG A 206 -11.10 5.97 24.47
CA ARG A 206 -12.15 5.04 24.92
C ARG A 206 -12.08 4.75 26.41
N GLN A 207 -10.89 4.53 26.97
CA GLN A 207 -10.71 4.37 28.41
C GLN A 207 -11.22 5.59 29.18
N LYS A 208 -10.95 6.81 28.68
CA LYS A 208 -11.44 8.03 29.33
C LYS A 208 -12.95 8.21 29.20
N GLU A 209 -13.54 7.85 28.07
CA GLU A 209 -15.00 7.82 27.91
C GLU A 209 -15.64 6.88 28.94
N GLU A 210 -15.11 5.66 29.05
CA GLU A 210 -15.60 4.66 30.00
C GLU A 210 -15.49 5.13 31.46
N GLU A 211 -14.36 5.72 31.86
CA GLU A 211 -14.18 6.28 33.21
C GLU A 211 -15.20 7.38 33.54
N ILE A 212 -15.51 8.25 32.59
CA ILE A 212 -16.48 9.34 32.77
C ILE A 212 -17.90 8.76 32.89
N LEU A 213 -18.26 7.80 32.03
CA LEU A 213 -19.56 7.13 32.08
C LEU A 213 -19.78 6.38 33.40
N GLN A 214 -18.79 5.63 33.86
CA GLN A 214 -18.84 4.95 35.16
C GLN A 214 -19.02 5.95 36.32
N SER A 215 -18.38 7.12 36.22
CA SER A 215 -18.54 8.18 37.23
C SER A 215 -19.96 8.77 37.22
N CYS A 216 -20.57 8.95 36.05
CA CYS A 216 -21.99 9.35 35.93
C CYS A 216 -22.91 8.32 36.59
N GLU A 217 -22.73 7.04 36.27
CA GLU A 217 -23.54 5.95 36.81
C GLU A 217 -23.42 5.86 38.32
N TYR A 218 -22.19 5.93 38.84
CA TYR A 218 -21.94 5.92 40.28
C TYR A 218 -22.66 7.06 41.02
N LEU A 219 -22.57 8.29 40.50
CA LEU A 219 -23.23 9.45 41.10
C LEU A 219 -24.76 9.32 41.04
N ASN A 220 -25.29 8.87 39.90
CA ASN A 220 -26.72 8.64 39.74
C ASN A 220 -27.24 7.59 40.72
N ASP A 221 -26.54 6.47 40.86
CA ASP A 221 -26.88 5.40 41.80
C ASP A 221 -26.81 5.88 43.24
N SER A 222 -25.78 6.66 43.59
CA SER A 222 -25.63 7.22 44.93
C SER A 222 -26.78 8.18 45.27
N ASN A 223 -27.06 9.14 44.38
CA ASN A 223 -28.16 10.10 44.57
C ASN A 223 -29.51 9.38 44.66
N THR A 224 -29.75 8.39 43.79
CA THR A 224 -31.00 7.64 43.76
C THR A 224 -31.17 6.81 45.03
N LYS A 225 -30.10 6.19 45.55
CA LYS A 225 -30.13 5.46 46.83
C LYS A 225 -30.48 6.38 47.99
N GLU A 226 -29.91 7.56 48.03
CA GLU A 226 -30.20 8.55 49.08
C GLU A 226 -31.67 8.97 49.03
N ILE A 227 -32.18 9.36 47.85
CA ILE A 227 -33.60 9.68 47.65
C ILE A 227 -34.51 8.52 48.08
N ASN A 228 -34.19 7.30 47.66
CA ASN A 228 -34.99 6.11 48.01
C ASN A 228 -35.03 5.87 49.52
N ASN A 229 -33.94 6.09 50.24
CA ASN A 229 -33.92 5.99 51.70
C ASN A 229 -34.87 7.02 52.35
N PHE A 230 -34.86 8.27 51.88
CA PHE A 230 -35.81 9.29 52.33
C PHE A 230 -37.26 8.90 52.03
N LEU A 231 -37.54 8.38 50.82
CA LEU A 231 -38.88 7.92 50.45
C LEU A 231 -39.36 6.75 51.32
N ILE A 232 -38.50 5.78 51.65
CA ILE A 232 -38.83 4.66 52.54
C ILE A 232 -39.20 5.19 53.93
N ASN A 233 -38.41 6.12 54.47
CA ASN A 233 -38.66 6.71 55.78
C ASN A 233 -39.98 7.50 55.82
N LEU A 234 -40.26 8.30 54.79
CA LEU A 234 -41.52 9.02 54.65
C LEU A 234 -42.71 8.06 54.52
N GLN A 235 -42.57 7.00 53.73
CA GLN A 235 -43.62 6.00 53.57
C GLN A 235 -43.90 5.26 54.88
N SER A 236 -42.86 4.94 55.67
CA SER A 236 -43.04 4.35 57.00
C SER A 236 -43.86 5.26 57.90
N LYS A 237 -43.50 6.56 57.96
CA LYS A 237 -44.24 7.53 58.78
C LYS A 237 -45.69 7.72 58.32
N ILE A 238 -45.93 7.73 57.00
CA ILE A 238 -47.29 7.74 56.44
C ILE A 238 -48.07 6.50 56.91
N ASN A 239 -47.46 5.31 56.85
CA ASN A 239 -48.11 4.08 57.29
C ASN A 239 -48.43 4.11 58.79
N ASP A 240 -47.51 4.60 59.62
CA ASP A 240 -47.73 4.73 61.07
C ASP A 240 -48.91 5.66 61.37
N LEU A 241 -48.96 6.84 60.73
CA LEU A 241 -50.06 7.78 60.87
C LEU A 241 -51.40 7.21 60.36
N GLN A 242 -51.37 6.44 59.27
CA GLN A 242 -52.56 5.76 58.74
C GLN A 242 -53.08 4.69 59.69
N GLN A 243 -52.19 3.92 60.33
CA GLN A 243 -52.57 2.92 61.34
C GLN A 243 -53.19 3.59 62.58
N SER A 244 -52.57 4.66 63.09
CA SER A 244 -53.12 5.43 64.20
C SER A 244 -54.50 6.02 63.87
N LYS A 245 -54.66 6.57 62.66
CA LYS A 245 -55.95 7.07 62.17
C LYS A 245 -57.00 5.95 62.13
N ALA A 246 -56.66 4.80 61.57
CA ALA A 246 -57.59 3.67 61.46
C ALA A 246 -58.01 3.15 62.84
N PHE A 247 -57.08 3.05 63.79
CA PHE A 247 -57.35 2.65 65.17
C PHE A 247 -58.37 3.57 65.85
N ILE A 248 -58.21 4.89 65.70
CA ILE A 248 -59.13 5.90 66.25
C ILE A 248 -60.50 5.80 65.55
N GLN A 249 -60.51 5.72 64.22
CA GLN A 249 -61.75 5.67 63.44
C GLN A 249 -62.56 4.42 63.75
N GLN A 250 -61.92 3.26 63.87
CA GLN A 250 -62.58 2.00 64.19
C GLN A 250 -63.20 2.05 65.58
N ASN A 251 -62.50 2.59 66.59
CA ASN A 251 -63.06 2.69 67.94
C ASN A 251 -64.30 3.60 67.97
N ILE A 252 -64.25 4.73 67.27
CA ILE A 252 -65.39 5.65 67.16
C ILE A 252 -66.58 4.97 66.48
N GLN A 253 -66.35 4.21 65.39
CA GLN A 253 -67.41 3.51 64.65
C GLN A 253 -68.02 2.35 65.45
N ASP A 254 -67.19 1.53 66.10
CA ASP A 254 -67.65 0.35 66.85
C ASP A 254 -68.41 0.71 68.14
N GLN A 255 -68.20 1.93 68.67
CA GLN A 255 -68.74 2.39 69.96
C GLN A 255 -69.58 3.66 69.85
N GLU A 256 -70.07 3.98 68.65
CA GLU A 256 -70.71 5.27 68.33
C GLU A 256 -71.93 5.62 69.21
N GLN A 257 -72.56 4.63 69.86
CA GLN A 257 -73.71 4.79 70.76
C GLN A 257 -73.39 4.55 72.25
N ASP A 258 -72.13 4.29 72.61
CA ASP A 258 -71.69 3.98 73.98
C ASP A 258 -70.74 5.06 74.50
N GLU A 259 -71.33 6.16 75.00
CA GLU A 259 -70.63 7.36 75.46
C GLU A 259 -69.52 7.06 76.49
N VAL A 260 -69.76 6.10 77.39
CA VAL A 260 -68.82 5.74 78.46
C VAL A 260 -67.56 5.08 77.89
N LYS A 261 -67.69 4.18 76.91
CA LYS A 261 -66.52 3.52 76.33
C LYS A 261 -65.67 4.45 75.47
N VAL A 262 -66.29 5.35 74.70
CA VAL A 262 -65.55 6.36 73.92
C VAL A 262 -64.75 7.28 74.82
N LEU A 263 -65.33 7.73 75.95
CA LEU A 263 -64.64 8.57 76.93
C LEU A 263 -63.49 7.82 77.63
N ASN A 264 -63.69 6.55 77.98
CA ASN A 264 -62.63 5.71 78.54
C ASN A 264 -61.51 5.45 77.53
N PHE A 265 -61.83 5.15 76.27
CA PHE A 265 -60.84 5.00 75.20
C PHE A 265 -59.97 6.25 75.05
N PHE A 266 -60.59 7.43 75.04
CA PHE A 266 -59.86 8.69 75.00
C PHE A 266 -58.95 8.86 76.22
N SER A 267 -59.47 8.60 77.43
CA SER A 267 -58.69 8.69 78.67
C SER A 267 -57.49 7.73 78.68
N ASP A 268 -57.70 6.48 78.25
CA ASP A 268 -56.68 5.42 78.23
C ASP A 268 -55.58 5.70 77.20
N ASN A 269 -55.90 6.39 76.10
CA ASN A 269 -54.98 6.66 74.99
C ASN A 269 -54.52 8.13 74.91
N TYR A 270 -54.93 8.99 75.86
CA TYR A 270 -54.73 10.44 75.81
C TYR A 270 -53.27 10.85 75.55
N GLN A 271 -52.33 10.21 76.24
CA GLN A 271 -50.90 10.51 76.10
C GLN A 271 -50.37 10.13 74.71
N MET A 272 -50.65 8.90 74.25
CA MET A 272 -50.24 8.41 72.93
C MET A 272 -50.79 9.30 71.80
N LEU A 273 -52.06 9.70 71.89
CA LEU A 273 -52.68 10.60 70.90
C LEU A 273 -52.03 11.98 70.88
N GLY A 274 -51.63 12.49 72.03
CA GLY A 274 -50.85 13.72 72.14
C GLY A 274 -49.48 13.59 71.49
N GLU A 275 -48.77 12.48 71.73
CA GLU A 275 -47.44 12.22 71.19
C GLU A 275 -47.43 12.08 69.65
N ILE A 276 -48.43 11.44 69.05
CA ILE A 276 -48.55 11.29 67.59
C ILE A 276 -48.65 12.64 66.86
N LEU A 277 -49.26 13.64 67.51
CA LEU A 277 -49.50 14.97 66.92
C LEU A 277 -48.34 15.95 67.13
N VAL A 278 -47.36 15.59 67.96
CA VAL A 278 -46.17 16.41 68.18
C VAL A 278 -45.16 16.10 67.10
N GLU A 279 -44.88 17.09 66.24
CA GLU A 279 -43.72 17.04 65.34
C GLU A 279 -42.43 17.08 66.17
N ASP A 280 -41.76 15.94 66.25
CA ASP A 280 -40.42 15.85 66.81
C ASP A 280 -39.36 16.44 65.86
N GLU A 281 -38.13 16.61 66.34
CA GLU A 281 -37.02 17.13 65.53
C GLU A 281 -36.71 16.23 64.32
N TYR A 282 -36.94 14.92 64.44
CA TYR A 282 -36.67 13.97 63.37
C TYR A 282 -37.66 14.14 62.21
N GLU A 283 -38.95 14.30 62.51
CA GLU A 283 -40.00 14.56 61.53
C GLU A 283 -39.80 15.92 60.84
N LYS A 284 -39.43 16.96 61.59
CA LYS A 284 -39.05 18.26 61.00
C LYS A 284 -37.87 18.14 60.06
N LYS A 285 -36.87 17.33 60.42
CA LYS A 285 -35.71 17.07 59.56
C LYS A 285 -36.14 16.32 58.30
N LEU A 286 -36.90 15.24 58.46
CA LEU A 286 -37.38 14.41 57.36
C LEU A 286 -38.23 15.19 56.33
N LEU A 287 -39.02 16.17 56.78
CA LEU A 287 -39.87 16.99 55.93
C LEU A 287 -39.13 18.16 55.24
N ASN A 288 -38.05 18.67 55.83
CA ASN A 288 -37.42 19.92 55.40
C ASN A 288 -35.97 19.77 54.91
N GLU A 289 -35.35 18.60 55.05
CA GLU A 289 -33.98 18.37 54.59
C GLU A 289 -33.93 18.40 53.05
N LYS A 290 -33.04 19.24 52.52
CA LYS A 290 -32.78 19.29 51.08
C LYS A 290 -31.81 18.17 50.72
N ILE A 291 -32.19 17.35 49.76
CA ILE A 291 -31.30 16.32 49.20
C ILE A 291 -30.30 17.01 48.27
N GLU A 292 -29.01 16.91 48.60
CA GLU A 292 -27.94 17.41 47.74
C GLU A 292 -27.67 16.42 46.60
N VAL A 293 -27.91 16.85 45.37
CA VAL A 293 -27.64 16.03 44.20
C VAL A 293 -26.18 16.22 43.79
N ASN A 294 -25.38 15.16 43.92
CA ASN A 294 -24.01 15.18 43.45
C ASN A 294 -23.96 15.05 41.92
N ILE A 295 -23.30 15.99 41.26
CA ILE A 295 -23.11 16.01 39.80
C ILE A 295 -21.63 16.11 39.46
N LEU A 296 -21.26 15.68 38.25
CA LEU A 296 -19.90 15.85 37.76
C LEU A 296 -19.57 17.34 37.59
N ASP A 297 -18.37 17.74 38.02
CA ASP A 297 -17.85 19.08 37.76
C ASP A 297 -17.43 19.18 36.29
N VAL A 298 -18.15 20.02 35.56
CA VAL A 298 -17.87 20.34 34.15
C VAL A 298 -16.42 20.80 33.97
N LYS A 299 -15.85 21.54 34.93
CA LYS A 299 -14.46 22.01 34.86
C LYS A 299 -13.45 20.87 34.94
N ASP A 300 -13.76 19.80 35.66
CA ASP A 300 -12.89 18.65 35.75
C ASP A 300 -12.97 17.80 34.47
N ILE A 301 -14.15 17.68 33.86
CA ILE A 301 -14.31 17.09 32.53
C ILE A 301 -13.52 17.90 31.48
N GLU A 302 -13.63 19.24 31.51
CA GLU A 302 -12.87 20.12 30.61
C GLU A 302 -11.36 19.92 30.74
N LYS A 303 -10.82 19.82 31.97
CA LYS A 303 -9.39 19.53 32.19
C LYS A 303 -8.99 18.16 31.63
N GLN A 304 -9.84 17.14 31.78
CA GLN A 304 -9.59 15.80 31.24
C GLN A 304 -9.55 15.82 29.70
N ILE A 305 -10.48 16.52 29.06
CA ILE A 305 -10.51 16.70 27.61
C ILE A 305 -9.27 17.47 27.12
N GLN A 306 -8.85 18.52 27.81
CA GLN A 306 -7.62 19.25 27.49
C GLN A 306 -6.38 18.35 27.54
N ASN A 307 -6.32 17.39 28.47
CA ASN A 307 -5.22 16.44 28.54
C ASN A 307 -5.20 15.49 27.32
N ILE A 308 -6.37 15.03 26.86
CA ILE A 308 -6.50 14.25 25.62
C ILE A 308 -6.01 15.06 24.41
N GLN A 309 -6.38 16.34 24.32
CA GLN A 309 -5.90 17.24 23.25
C GLN A 309 -4.38 17.41 23.28
N LYS A 310 -3.76 17.46 24.47
CA LYS A 310 -2.29 17.50 24.60
C LYS A 310 -1.64 16.21 24.10
N ASN A 311 -2.24 15.06 24.41
CA ASN A 311 -1.77 13.76 23.91
C ASN A 311 -1.88 13.65 22.39
N LEU A 312 -2.93 14.23 21.77
CA LEU A 312 -3.08 14.29 20.32
C LEU A 312 -1.92 15.04 19.65
N LYS A 313 -1.45 16.15 20.24
CA LYS A 313 -0.25 16.86 19.75
C LYS A 313 1.01 15.99 19.82
N GLY A 314 1.12 15.13 20.83
CA GLY A 314 2.21 14.15 20.94
C GLY A 314 2.16 13.08 19.84
N VAL A 315 0.96 12.62 19.48
CA VAL A 315 0.74 11.71 18.33
C VAL A 315 1.19 12.38 17.03
N GLU A 316 0.78 13.62 16.79
CA GLU A 316 1.19 14.39 15.61
C GLU A 316 2.72 14.52 15.51
N GLY A 317 3.39 14.85 16.62
CA GLY A 317 4.86 14.91 16.67
C GLY A 317 5.53 13.58 16.36
N SER A 318 4.98 12.48 16.88
CA SER A 318 5.52 11.12 16.66
C SER A 318 5.36 10.69 15.19
N VAL A 319 4.22 10.98 14.58
CA VAL A 319 3.96 10.70 13.16
C VAL A 319 4.90 11.52 12.28
N LYS A 320 5.06 12.82 12.56
CA LYS A 320 6.00 13.69 11.83
C LYS A 320 7.43 13.17 11.91
N SER A 321 7.89 12.79 13.10
CA SER A 321 9.24 12.22 13.29
C SER A 321 9.46 10.96 12.44
N ASN A 322 8.50 10.04 12.42
CA ASN A 322 8.61 8.81 11.64
C ASN A 322 8.62 9.08 10.13
N LEU A 323 7.83 10.06 9.66
CA LEU A 323 7.83 10.47 8.25
C LEU A 323 9.16 11.13 7.85
N SER A 324 9.71 12.00 8.70
CA SER A 324 11.01 12.63 8.44
C SER A 324 12.14 11.60 8.36
N GLN A 325 12.15 10.58 9.24
CA GLN A 325 13.14 9.50 9.20
C GLN A 325 13.08 8.71 7.89
N LEU A 326 11.87 8.40 7.39
CA LEU A 326 11.72 7.73 6.09
C LEU A 326 12.24 8.61 4.95
N GLN A 327 11.92 9.91 4.96
CA GLN A 327 12.43 10.84 3.95
C GLN A 327 13.97 10.90 3.93
N GLU A 328 14.59 10.98 5.10
CA GLU A 328 16.06 10.99 5.22
C GLU A 328 16.68 9.68 4.71
N GLN A 329 16.08 8.53 5.01
CA GLN A 329 16.53 7.23 4.51
C GLN A 329 16.44 7.13 2.98
N LEU A 330 15.34 7.57 2.38
CA LEU A 330 15.15 7.60 0.92
C LEU A 330 16.15 8.53 0.23
N GLN A 331 16.44 9.70 0.84
CA GLN A 331 17.45 10.62 0.34
C GLN A 331 18.87 10.01 0.40
N ASN A 332 19.21 9.33 1.50
CA ASN A 332 20.51 8.67 1.66
C ASN A 332 20.71 7.52 0.67
N GLN A 333 19.66 6.76 0.34
CA GLN A 333 19.71 5.74 -0.73
C GLN A 333 19.96 6.39 -2.10
N SER A 334 19.26 7.48 -2.41
CA SER A 334 19.47 8.23 -3.67
C SER A 334 20.90 8.78 -3.81
N GLN A 335 21.51 9.24 -2.71
CA GLN A 335 22.89 9.71 -2.73
C GLN A 335 23.92 8.57 -2.91
N LYS A 336 23.68 7.40 -2.32
CA LYS A 336 24.51 6.20 -2.59
C LYS A 336 24.46 5.81 -4.07
N GLN A 337 23.30 5.98 -4.71
CA GLN A 337 23.09 5.73 -6.14
C GLN A 337 24.00 6.59 -7.02
N GLU A 338 24.05 7.90 -6.78
CA GLU A 338 24.91 8.81 -7.54
C GLU A 338 26.40 8.48 -7.43
N ILE A 339 26.83 7.95 -6.28
CA ILE A 339 28.22 7.55 -6.06
C ILE A 339 28.55 6.28 -6.85
N LEU A 340 27.63 5.31 -6.89
CA LEU A 340 27.79 4.08 -7.67
C LEU A 340 27.78 4.35 -9.18
N ASP A 341 26.90 5.21 -9.66
CA ASP A 341 26.82 5.57 -11.09
C ASP A 341 28.07 6.36 -11.53
N LYS A 342 28.65 7.20 -10.66
CA LYS A 342 29.94 7.85 -10.90
C LYS A 342 31.09 6.83 -11.02
N ASN A 343 31.07 5.76 -10.22
CA ASN A 343 32.10 4.71 -10.28
C ASN A 343 31.99 3.84 -11.54
N LEU A 344 30.77 3.51 -11.99
CA LEU A 344 30.53 2.78 -13.24
C LEU A 344 31.05 3.54 -14.48
N ASN A 345 30.88 4.87 -14.51
CA ASN A 345 31.41 5.71 -15.60
C ASN A 345 32.94 5.89 -15.57
N THR A 346 33.61 5.58 -14.45
CA THR A 346 35.08 5.63 -14.33
C THR A 346 35.78 4.30 -14.64
N GLY A 347 35.02 3.22 -14.85
CA GLY A 347 35.48 1.94 -15.39
C GLY A 347 35.86 2.09 -16.86
N LYS A 348 37.03 2.68 -17.11
CA LYS A 348 37.66 2.81 -18.43
C LYS A 348 37.49 1.52 -19.21
N PHE A 349 36.97 1.67 -20.44
CA PHE A 349 37.14 0.72 -21.54
C PHE A 349 38.59 0.22 -21.56
N ALA A 350 38.85 -0.93 -20.94
CA ALA A 350 40.09 -1.68 -21.07
C ALA A 350 39.96 -2.71 -22.20
N GLY A 351 39.14 -2.42 -23.22
CA GLY A 351 39.34 -2.99 -24.54
C GLY A 351 40.46 -2.20 -25.19
N ARG A 352 41.61 -2.84 -25.43
CA ARG A 352 42.74 -2.26 -26.15
C ARG A 352 42.22 -1.46 -27.35
N SER A 353 42.54 -0.17 -27.37
CA SER A 353 42.38 0.70 -28.53
C SER A 353 42.90 -0.05 -29.76
N LEU A 354 41.99 -0.46 -30.65
CA LEU A 354 42.33 -0.72 -32.04
C LEU A 354 42.82 0.62 -32.57
N ARG A 355 44.13 0.85 -32.49
CA ARG A 355 44.80 1.93 -33.22
C ARG A 355 44.51 1.70 -34.69
N THR A 356 43.62 2.51 -35.25
CA THR A 356 43.63 2.83 -36.67
C THR A 356 44.93 3.58 -36.93
N GLU A 357 45.99 2.88 -37.32
CA GLU A 357 47.15 3.52 -37.93
C GLU A 357 46.72 4.00 -39.32
N THR A 358 46.25 5.24 -39.38
CA THR A 358 46.13 5.99 -40.63
C THR A 358 47.55 6.23 -41.17
N TYR A 359 47.89 5.51 -42.23
CA TYR A 359 48.98 5.80 -43.14
C TYR A 359 48.94 7.30 -43.54
N GLN A 360 49.98 8.06 -43.22
CA GLN A 360 50.34 9.26 -43.97
C GLN A 360 51.57 8.94 -44.80
N GLY A 361 51.36 8.85 -46.11
CA GLY A 361 52.44 8.75 -47.08
C GLY A 361 53.29 10.03 -47.07
N GLY A 362 54.61 9.82 -47.14
CA GLY A 362 55.58 10.86 -47.48
C GLY A 362 56.39 10.36 -48.68
N PHE A 363 55.93 10.70 -49.89
CA PHE A 363 56.82 10.79 -51.04
C PHE A 363 57.91 11.81 -50.71
N ASN A 364 59.18 11.44 -50.82
CA ASN A 364 60.23 12.43 -51.00
C ASN A 364 61.22 11.92 -52.06
N ASN A 365 61.17 12.57 -53.22
CA ASN A 365 62.26 12.58 -54.19
C ASN A 365 63.51 13.17 -53.53
N ASN A 366 64.67 12.54 -53.73
CA ASN A 366 65.88 13.24 -54.16
C ASN A 366 67.05 12.26 -54.39
N TYR A 367 67.56 12.33 -55.62
CA TYR A 367 68.80 11.79 -56.20
C TYR A 367 68.90 10.30 -56.52
#